data_AF-A0A3G8MB93-F1
#
_entry.id   AF-A0A3G8MB93-F1
#
_cell.length_a   1.000
_cell.length_b   1.000
_cell.length_c   1.000
_cell.angle_alpha   90.00
_cell.angle_beta   90.00
_cell.angle_gamma   90.00
#
_symmetry.space_group_name_H-M   'P 1'
#
loop_
_entity.id
_entity.type
_entity.pdbx_description
1 polymer ?
#
loop_
_entity_poly.entity_id
_entity_poly.type
_entity_poly.pdbx_seq_one_letter_code
_entity_poly.pdbx_strand_id
1 'polypeptide(L)'
;MQLDKTTIDRAFDLARSGASRTITELIARLDREGCDGHQIQGRFLRKQLTALMEAEANARDGNCSCETRSMAVKTDQNSALHRKRRERRANLSAGVRATTSEQC
;
A
#
# COMPACT_ATOMS: atom_id res chain seq x y z
N MET A 1 -15.20 -0.15 -39.16
CA MET A 1 -16.28 0.32 -38.26
C MET A 1 -16.01 -0.27 -36.89
N GLN A 2 -15.38 0.45 -35.96
CA GLN A 2 -15.04 -0.12 -34.66
C GLN A 2 -16.19 0.20 -33.69
N LEU A 3 -16.98 -0.84 -33.39
CA LEU A 3 -18.17 -0.86 -32.53
C LEU A 3 -17.95 -0.02 -31.26
N ASP A 4 -18.78 1.01 -31.10
CA ASP A 4 -19.34 1.50 -29.83
C ASP A 4 -18.46 1.25 -28.59
N LYS A 5 -17.22 1.73 -28.60
CA LYS A 5 -16.37 1.62 -27.41
C LYS A 5 -17.03 2.43 -26.31
N THR A 6 -17.47 1.73 -25.27
CA THR A 6 -17.98 2.39 -24.06
C THR A 6 -16.89 3.26 -23.47
N THR A 7 -17.26 4.32 -22.76
CA THR A 7 -16.30 5.18 -22.06
C THR A 7 -15.39 4.39 -21.11
N ILE A 8 -15.92 3.30 -20.53
CA ILE A 8 -15.16 2.40 -19.66
C ILE A 8 -14.08 1.66 -20.46
N ASP A 9 -14.44 1.04 -21.58
CA ASP A 9 -13.46 0.37 -22.46
C ASP A 9 -12.36 1.34 -22.89
N ARG A 10 -12.75 2.57 -23.24
CA ARG A 10 -11.80 3.59 -23.66
C ARG A 10 -10.86 4.02 -22.53
N ALA A 11 -11.35 4.08 -21.29
CA ALA A 11 -10.53 4.34 -20.12
C ALA A 11 -9.47 3.24 -19.92
N PHE A 12 -9.86 1.97 -20.06
CA PHE A 12 -8.92 0.85 -19.95
C PHE A 12 -7.88 0.85 -21.06
N ASP A 13 -8.27 1.16 -22.29
CA ASP A 13 -7.34 1.36 -23.41
C ASP A 13 -6.32 2.46 -23.11
N LEU A 14 -6.78 3.62 -22.62
CA LEU A 14 -5.91 4.75 -22.28
C LEU A 14 -4.95 4.41 -21.14
N ALA A 15 -5.41 3.68 -20.13
CA ALA A 15 -4.57 3.22 -19.03
C ALA A 15 -3.51 2.21 -19.52
N ARG A 16 -3.90 1.21 -20.33
CA ARG A 16 -2.98 0.19 -20.89
C ARG A 16 -1.96 0.78 -21.87
N SER A 17 -2.35 1.79 -22.63
CA SER A 17 -1.41 2.50 -23.53
C SER A 17 -0.29 3.22 -22.77
N GLY A 18 -0.44 3.40 -21.45
CA GLY A 18 0.46 4.18 -20.62
C GLY A 18 0.56 5.64 -21.06
N ALA A 19 -0.46 6.15 -21.76
CA ALA A 19 -0.49 7.51 -22.26
C ALA A 19 -0.99 8.52 -21.20
N SER A 20 -1.59 8.01 -20.13
CA SER A 20 -1.99 8.80 -18.96
C SER A 20 -1.32 8.21 -17.72
N ARG A 21 -0.70 9.05 -16.89
CA ARG A 21 -0.06 8.65 -15.63
C ARG A 21 -0.99 8.80 -14.43
N THR A 22 -2.02 9.62 -14.56
CA THR A 22 -2.97 9.90 -13.49
C THR A 22 -4.41 9.78 -13.98
N ILE A 23 -5.33 9.52 -13.03
CA ILE A 23 -6.77 9.47 -13.32
C ILE A 23 -7.27 10.81 -13.90
N THR A 24 -6.75 11.94 -13.41
CA THR A 24 -7.13 13.27 -13.91
C THR A 24 -6.74 13.46 -15.37
N GLU A 25 -5.53 13.03 -15.76
CA GLU A 25 -5.10 13.07 -17.17
C GLU A 25 -5.94 12.17 -18.06
N LEU A 26 -6.31 10.99 -17.54
CA LEU A 26 -7.17 10.05 -18.25
C LEU A 26 -8.56 10.65 -18.49
N ILE A 27 -9.18 11.27 -17.47
CA ILE A 27 -10.48 11.94 -17.60
C ILE A 27 -10.38 13.08 -18.61
N ALA A 28 -9.35 13.92 -18.52
CA ALA A 28 -9.15 15.02 -19.46
C ALA A 28 -8.89 14.56 -20.91
N ARG A 29 -8.43 13.32 -21.12
CA ARG A 29 -8.33 12.70 -22.46
C ARG A 29 -9.67 12.17 -22.94
N LEU A 30 -10.43 11.51 -22.07
CA LEU A 30 -11.77 11.03 -22.37
C LEU A 30 -12.70 12.17 -22.76
N ASP A 31 -12.66 13.28 -22.01
CA ASP A 31 -13.48 14.47 -22.29
C ASP A 31 -13.14 15.06 -23.66
N ARG A 32 -11.84 15.04 -24.06
CA ARG A 32 -11.40 15.48 -25.40
C ARG A 32 -11.85 14.55 -26.52
N GLU A 33 -12.05 13.27 -26.22
CA GLU A 33 -12.56 12.27 -27.15
C GLU A 33 -14.10 12.23 -27.19
N GLY A 34 -14.78 13.10 -26.42
CA GLY A 34 -16.24 13.15 -26.35
C GLY A 34 -16.86 12.05 -25.48
N CYS A 35 -16.06 11.39 -24.64
CA CYS A 35 -16.51 10.41 -23.67
C CYS A 35 -16.88 11.07 -22.35
N ASP A 36 -17.88 10.55 -21.63
CA ASP A 36 -18.31 11.12 -20.35
C ASP A 36 -17.43 10.67 -19.18
N GLY A 37 -16.52 11.55 -18.74
CA GLY A 37 -15.65 11.32 -17.59
C GLY A 37 -16.37 11.02 -16.27
N HIS A 38 -17.68 11.32 -16.13
CA HIS A 38 -18.44 11.02 -14.91
C HIS A 38 -18.60 9.52 -14.66
N GLN A 39 -18.64 8.72 -15.73
CA GLN A 39 -18.69 7.26 -15.63
C GLN A 39 -17.46 6.66 -14.92
N ILE A 40 -16.33 7.41 -14.88
CA ILE A 40 -15.06 6.99 -14.28
C ILE A 40 -14.98 7.35 -12.78
N GLN A 41 -15.97 8.05 -12.21
CA GLN A 41 -15.88 8.57 -10.84
C GLN A 41 -16.00 7.50 -9.72
N GLY A 42 -16.44 6.27 -10.06
CA GLY A 42 -16.60 5.19 -9.09
C GLY A 42 -15.30 4.80 -8.38
N ARG A 43 -15.31 4.72 -7.04
CA ARG A 43 -14.13 4.39 -6.21
C ARG A 43 -13.44 3.09 -6.63
N PHE A 44 -14.21 2.07 -6.99
CA PHE A 44 -13.69 0.79 -7.43
C PHE A 44 -13.01 0.89 -8.80
N LEU A 45 -13.66 1.54 -9.76
CA LEU A 45 -13.13 1.73 -11.11
C LEU A 45 -11.84 2.55 -11.11
N ARG A 46 -11.78 3.63 -10.31
CA ARG A 46 -10.57 4.43 -10.13
C ARG A 46 -9.40 3.60 -9.61
N LYS A 47 -9.64 2.73 -8.62
CA LYS A 47 -8.59 1.83 -8.09
C LYS A 47 -8.07 0.88 -9.17
N GLN A 48 -8.95 0.31 -9.98
CA GLN A 48 -8.55 -0.59 -11.06
C GLN A 48 -7.70 0.14 -12.12
N LEU A 49 -8.14 1.33 -12.56
CA LEU A 49 -7.40 2.13 -13.53
C LEU A 49 -6.04 2.58 -13.00
N THR A 50 -5.97 3.01 -11.74
CA THR A 50 -4.69 3.38 -11.11
C THR A 50 -3.75 2.19 -11.01
N ALA A 51 -4.22 1.04 -10.54
CA ALA A 51 -3.38 -0.16 -10.45
C ALA A 51 -2.86 -0.59 -11.83
N LEU A 52 -3.68 -0.45 -12.88
CA LEU A 52 -3.26 -0.74 -14.25
C LEU A 52 -2.21 0.25 -14.75
N MET A 53 -2.39 1.56 -14.52
CA MET A 53 -1.41 2.58 -14.89
C MET A 53 -0.07 2.37 -14.18
N GLU A 54 -0.09 2.01 -12.91
CA GLU A 54 1.10 1.70 -12.11
C GLU A 54 1.81 0.45 -12.66
N ALA A 55 1.06 -0.61 -12.97
CA ALA A 55 1.62 -1.81 -13.58
C ALA A 55 2.32 -1.52 -14.92
N GLU A 56 1.70 -0.72 -15.78
CA GLU A 56 2.30 -0.32 -17.06
C GLU A 56 3.50 0.62 -16.90
N ALA A 57 3.46 1.52 -15.92
CA ALA A 57 4.60 2.38 -15.59
C ALA A 57 5.80 1.53 -15.12
N ASN A 58 5.56 0.55 -14.24
CA ASN A 58 6.59 -0.36 -13.75
C ASN A 58 7.15 -1.28 -14.84
N ALA A 59 6.28 -1.76 -15.76
CA ALA A 59 6.70 -2.58 -16.90
C ALA A 59 7.66 -1.84 -17.84
N ARG A 60 7.47 -0.52 -18.02
CA ARG A 60 8.36 0.32 -18.82
C ARG A 60 9.69 0.65 -18.14
N ASP A 61 9.69 0.74 -16.81
CA ASP A 61 10.90 1.03 -16.03
C ASP A 61 11.84 -0.19 -15.93
N GLY A 62 11.44 -1.35 -16.46
CA GLY A 62 12.27 -2.56 -16.47
C GLY A 62 12.43 -3.24 -15.11
N ASN A 63 11.81 -2.70 -14.05
CA ASN A 63 11.81 -3.31 -12.73
C ASN A 63 10.67 -4.34 -12.64
N CYS A 64 10.95 -5.56 -13.09
CA CYS A 64 10.05 -6.71 -12.94
C CYS A 64 9.80 -6.99 -11.46
N SER A 65 8.67 -6.50 -10.93
CA SER A 65 8.14 -6.94 -9.65
C SER A 65 6.85 -7.72 -9.89
N CYS A 66 6.98 -9.03 -9.86
CA CYS A 66 5.90 -9.97 -9.72
C CYS A 66 5.32 -9.92 -8.30
N GLU A 67 4.54 -8.88 -7.94
CA GLU A 67 3.80 -8.94 -6.67
C GLU A 67 2.46 -8.20 -6.72
N THR A 68 1.41 -8.93 -7.09
CA THR A 68 0.02 -8.53 -6.83
C THR A 68 -0.63 -9.51 -5.86
N ARG A 69 -0.12 -9.58 -4.63
CA ARG A 69 -0.92 -10.02 -3.46
C ARG A 69 -0.35 -9.63 -2.10
N SER A 70 0.16 -8.41 -1.92
CA SER A 70 0.40 -7.88 -0.58
C SER A 70 -0.86 -7.14 -0.11
N MET A 71 -1.78 -7.89 0.50
CA MET A 71 -2.88 -7.29 1.26
C MET A 71 -2.29 -6.49 2.42
N ALA A 72 -2.26 -5.17 2.28
CA ALA A 72 -2.05 -4.26 3.39
C ALA A 72 -3.22 -4.41 4.39
N VAL A 73 -3.05 -5.30 5.36
CA VAL A 73 -3.88 -5.37 6.56
C VAL A 73 -2.99 -5.11 7.77
N LYS A 74 -3.08 -3.86 8.24
CA LYS A 74 -2.91 -3.40 9.62
C LYS A 74 -1.52 -3.52 10.23
N THR A 75 -0.85 -2.38 10.24
CA THR A 75 -0.30 -1.72 11.43
C THR A 75 -0.50 -2.48 12.76
N ASP A 76 0.55 -3.14 13.25
CA ASP A 76 0.83 -3.28 14.70
C ASP A 76 2.34 -3.45 14.88
N GLN A 77 3.07 -2.34 14.86
CA GLN A 77 4.52 -2.33 15.14
C GLN A 77 4.83 -2.02 16.62
N ASN A 78 3.87 -2.08 17.55
CA ASN A 78 4.05 -1.39 18.84
C ASN A 78 3.62 -2.12 20.11
N SER A 79 3.78 -3.44 20.21
CA SER A 79 3.35 -4.20 21.41
C SER A 79 4.40 -5.07 22.11
N ALA A 80 5.61 -5.28 21.56
CA ALA A 80 6.57 -6.24 22.15
C ALA A 80 7.78 -5.63 22.91
N LEU A 81 8.15 -4.36 22.67
CA LEU A 81 9.39 -3.80 23.25
C LEU A 81 9.21 -3.16 24.65
N HIS A 82 7.98 -2.80 25.05
CA HIS A 82 7.76 -2.12 26.34
C HIS A 82 7.54 -3.04 27.56
N ARG A 83 7.36 -4.36 27.39
CA ARG A 83 7.11 -5.28 28.51
C ARG A 83 8.38 -5.70 29.26
N LYS A 84 9.54 -5.76 28.60
CA LYS A 84 10.82 -6.21 29.20
C LYS A 84 11.48 -5.23 30.18
N ARG A 85 10.91 -4.02 30.39
CA ARG A 85 11.45 -3.03 31.34
C ARG A 85 10.88 -3.11 32.77
N ARG A 86 9.80 -3.89 33.01
CA ARG A 86 9.20 -4.05 34.36
C ARG A 86 9.79 -5.20 35.20
N GLU A 87 10.46 -6.18 34.60
CA GLU A 87 10.99 -7.34 35.35
C GLU A 87 12.36 -7.11 35.98
N ARG A 88 13.13 -6.12 35.53
CA ARG A 88 14.45 -5.81 36.13
C ARG A 88 14.39 -5.01 37.43
N ARG A 89 13.22 -4.54 37.86
CA ARG A 89 13.06 -3.72 39.08
C ARG A 89 12.62 -4.48 40.33
N ALA A 90 12.28 -5.78 40.22
CA ALA A 90 11.86 -6.59 41.36
C ALA A 90 12.99 -7.38 42.06
N ASN A 91 14.09 -7.67 41.36
CA ASN A 91 15.20 -8.49 41.90
C ASN A 91 16.29 -7.72 42.68
N LEU A 92 16.10 -6.42 42.93
CA LEU A 92 17.04 -5.60 43.73
C LEU A 92 16.65 -5.48 45.21
N SER A 93 15.67 -6.26 45.69
CA SER A 93 15.20 -6.22 47.08
C SER A 93 15.46 -7.47 47.92
N ALA A 94 16.12 -8.51 47.37
CA ALA A 94 16.35 -9.79 48.06
C ALA A 94 17.82 -10.09 48.41
N GLY A 95 18.69 -9.09 48.46
CA GLY A 95 20.15 -9.29 48.63
C GLY A 95 20.79 -8.56 49.81
N VAL A 96 20.01 -8.08 50.78
CA VAL A 96 20.57 -7.55 52.03
C VAL A 96 20.35 -8.60 53.13
N ARG A 97 21.45 -8.96 53.80
CA ARG A 97 21.60 -9.72 55.06
C ARG A 97 21.99 -11.19 54.92
N ALA A 98 23.30 -11.44 54.96
CA ALA A 98 23.93 -12.37 55.92
C ALA A 98 25.46 -12.27 55.78
N THR A 99 26.04 -11.22 56.36
CA THR A 99 27.45 -11.21 56.76
C THR A 99 27.53 -11.57 58.23
N THR A 100 27.82 -12.82 58.51
CA THR A 100 28.31 -13.36 59.80
C THR A 100 29.16 -14.55 59.34
N SER A 101 30.49 -14.44 59.22
CA SER A 101 31.50 -14.25 60.28
C SER A 101 31.38 -15.33 61.35
N GLU A 102 32.47 -16.10 61.48
CA GLU A 102 32.87 -17.15 62.45
C GLU A 102 33.56 -18.25 61.60
N GLN A 103 34.89 -18.38 61.46
CA GLN A 103 36.01 -18.24 62.41
C GLN A 103 35.81 -19.02 63.71
N CYS A 104 36.05 -20.33 63.65
CA CYS A 104 37.00 -21.06 64.49
C CYS A 104 37.24 -22.46 63.92
#